data_AF-A0A8D8GEG3-F1
#
_entry.id   AF-A0A8D8GEG3-F1
#
_cell.length_a   1.000
_cell.length_b   1.000
_cell.length_c   1.000
_cell.angle_alpha   90.00
_cell.angle_beta   90.00
_cell.angle_gamma   90.00
#
_symmetry.space_group_name_H-M   'P 1'
#
loop_
_entity.id
_entity.type
_entity.pdbx_description
1 polymer ?
#
loop_
_entity_poly.entity_id
_entity_poly.type
_entity_poly.pdbx_seq_one_letter_code
_entity_poly.pdbx_strand_id
1 'polypeptide(L)'
;MAKVAAGDGLVPVQGFAEASRATNRRPSSGSGQLQADNTDSDNDGGGIKLKKELGLMDGVAIIVGVIVGAGIFVSPKGVLLYSGSIGQAIIVWILSGVLSMVGALCYAELGTMIPKSGGDYAYIGEAFGPLPAFLYLWVALLILVPAGNAITAITFAQYLLQPLWPTCEAPYESVRLLAALITCLLTAINCYNVKWVTRVTETFTGMKVGALLVIVAAGAWYLLAGNTELLQNPFENSKVQPGFIALAFYNGLFSYSGWNYLNFVTEELRDPYRNLPRAICISMPT
;
A
#
# COMPACT_ATOMS: atom_id res chain seq x y z
N MET A 1 -52.70 -22.73 2.62
CA MET A 1 -52.35 -21.68 1.64
C MET A 1 -50.86 -21.42 1.77
N ALA A 2 -49.94 -21.67 0.83
CA ALA A 2 -49.92 -22.44 -0.41
C ALA A 2 -48.46 -22.95 -0.55
N LYS A 3 -48.29 -24.21 -1.00
CA LYS A 3 -47.00 -24.84 -1.38
C LYS A 3 -46.75 -24.58 -2.88
N VAL A 4 -45.53 -24.27 -3.27
CA VAL A 4 -44.99 -24.40 -4.65
C VAL A 4 -43.51 -24.77 -4.47
N ALA A 5 -43.10 -26.04 -4.54
CA ALA A 5 -42.91 -26.90 -5.72
C ALA A 5 -41.68 -26.50 -6.57
N ALA A 6 -40.75 -27.45 -6.67
CA ALA A 6 -39.45 -27.40 -7.32
C ALA A 6 -39.54 -27.29 -8.85
N GLY A 7 -38.48 -26.78 -9.45
CA GLY A 7 -38.24 -26.81 -10.90
C GLY A 7 -36.75 -26.84 -11.18
N ASP A 8 -36.21 -28.04 -11.35
CA ASP A 8 -34.95 -28.32 -12.03
C ASP A 8 -35.01 -27.77 -13.47
N GLY A 9 -33.95 -27.08 -13.87
CA GLY A 9 -33.83 -26.47 -15.19
C GLY A 9 -32.37 -26.33 -15.59
N LEU A 10 -31.66 -27.46 -15.62
CA LEU A 10 -30.37 -27.60 -16.29
C LEU A 10 -30.52 -27.16 -17.75
N VAL A 11 -29.75 -26.14 -18.15
CA VAL A 11 -29.60 -25.73 -19.55
C VAL A 11 -28.62 -26.71 -20.22
N PRO A 12 -29.01 -27.51 -21.22
CA PRO A 12 -28.08 -28.34 -21.96
C PRO A 12 -27.43 -27.54 -23.09
N VAL A 13 -26.11 -27.41 -23.05
CA VAL A 13 -25.31 -26.93 -24.18
C VAL A 13 -25.09 -28.11 -25.14
N GLN A 14 -25.99 -28.26 -26.11
CA GLN A 14 -25.78 -29.11 -27.30
C GLN A 14 -25.57 -28.21 -28.52
N GLY A 15 -24.50 -28.47 -29.26
CA GLY A 15 -24.30 -27.91 -30.60
C GLY A 15 -22.89 -27.38 -30.80
N PHE A 16 -21.97 -28.26 -31.24
CA PHE A 16 -21.01 -28.06 -32.34
C PHE A 16 -20.12 -29.30 -32.43
N ALA A 17 -20.75 -30.44 -32.67
CA ALA A 17 -20.10 -31.63 -33.21
C ALA A 17 -20.75 -31.89 -34.57
N GLU A 18 -20.20 -31.28 -35.62
CA GLU A 18 -20.33 -31.69 -37.03
C GLU A 18 -19.73 -30.60 -37.94
N ALA A 19 -18.43 -30.71 -38.22
CA ALA A 19 -17.88 -30.13 -39.44
C ALA A 19 -16.66 -30.93 -39.89
N SER A 20 -16.83 -31.59 -41.03
CA SER A 20 -15.79 -32.02 -41.97
C SER A 20 -15.01 -33.31 -41.68
N ARG A 21 -15.68 -34.44 -41.96
CA ARG A 21 -15.05 -35.58 -42.63
C ARG A 21 -14.85 -35.24 -44.11
N ALA A 22 -13.61 -34.99 -44.51
CA ALA A 22 -13.02 -35.18 -45.84
C ALA A 22 -11.59 -34.62 -45.73
N THR A 23 -10.49 -35.32 -45.99
CA THR A 23 -10.17 -36.03 -47.22
C THR A 23 -8.98 -36.95 -46.96
N ASN A 24 -9.09 -38.21 -47.36
CA ASN A 24 -8.01 -39.19 -47.37
C ASN A 24 -7.20 -39.03 -48.67
N ARG A 25 -5.92 -38.64 -48.61
CA ARG A 25 -4.92 -38.87 -49.68
C ARG A 25 -3.51 -39.00 -49.09
N ARG A 26 -2.98 -40.23 -49.09
CA ARG A 26 -1.54 -40.55 -49.27
C ARG A 26 -1.27 -40.57 -50.80
N PRO A 27 -0.04 -40.37 -51.33
CA PRO A 27 1.17 -41.06 -50.87
C PRO A 27 2.53 -40.34 -51.02
N SER A 28 3.56 -41.05 -50.54
CA SER A 28 4.92 -41.19 -51.09
C SER A 28 6.11 -40.67 -50.28
N SER A 29 7.04 -41.61 -50.14
CA SER A 29 8.39 -41.61 -49.59
C SER A 29 9.27 -40.45 -50.07
N GLY A 30 10.05 -39.89 -49.14
CA GLY A 30 11.12 -38.94 -49.42
C GLY A 30 11.92 -38.65 -48.16
N SER A 31 13.03 -39.37 -48.00
CA SER A 31 14.07 -39.19 -46.99
C SER A 31 14.72 -37.80 -47.03
N GLY A 32 14.88 -37.12 -45.89
CA GLY A 32 15.78 -35.98 -45.80
C GLY A 32 15.55 -35.03 -44.63
N GLN A 33 16.35 -35.21 -43.58
CA GLN A 33 16.83 -34.20 -42.63
C GLN A 33 15.86 -33.68 -41.54
N LEU A 34 16.15 -34.16 -40.32
CA LEU A 34 15.76 -33.56 -39.04
C LEU A 34 16.38 -32.16 -38.92
N GLN A 35 15.53 -31.14 -38.84
CA GLN A 35 15.88 -29.86 -38.24
C GLN A 35 14.82 -29.60 -37.17
N ALA A 36 15.25 -29.67 -35.90
CA ALA A 36 14.44 -29.40 -34.74
C ALA A 36 14.13 -27.90 -34.70
N ASP A 37 12.95 -27.53 -35.21
CA ASP A 37 12.37 -26.22 -35.01
C ASP A 37 11.67 -26.23 -33.65
N ASN A 38 12.27 -25.56 -32.67
CA ASN A 38 11.69 -25.35 -31.34
C ASN A 38 10.54 -24.36 -31.47
N THR A 39 9.39 -24.84 -31.96
CA THR A 39 8.10 -24.23 -31.68
C THR A 39 7.72 -24.59 -30.24
N ASP A 40 8.11 -23.74 -29.29
CA ASP A 40 7.44 -23.67 -27.99
C ASP A 40 6.01 -23.19 -28.24
N SER A 41 5.14 -24.18 -28.46
CA SER A 41 3.70 -24.03 -28.40
C SER A 41 3.30 -23.75 -26.94
N ASP A 42 3.36 -22.49 -26.54
CA ASP A 42 2.68 -21.97 -25.34
C ASP A 42 1.17 -21.98 -25.60
N ASN A 43 0.58 -23.16 -25.40
CA ASN A 43 -0.83 -23.31 -25.12
C ASN A 43 -0.95 -23.63 -23.63
N ASP A 44 -0.99 -22.59 -22.80
CA ASP A 44 -1.36 -22.71 -21.39
C ASP A 44 -2.38 -21.63 -21.01
N GLY A 45 -3.35 -22.01 -20.18
CA GLY A 45 -4.61 -21.33 -19.97
C GLY A 45 -4.47 -19.85 -19.58
N GLY A 46 -5.29 -19.01 -20.23
CA GLY A 46 -5.24 -17.55 -20.18
C GLY A 46 -5.52 -16.93 -18.82
N GLY A 47 -4.50 -16.90 -17.97
CA GLY A 47 -4.35 -15.88 -16.93
C GLY A 47 -3.49 -14.74 -17.48
N ILE A 48 -3.99 -13.50 -17.39
CA ILE A 48 -3.18 -12.30 -17.65
C ILE A 48 -2.09 -12.27 -16.57
N LYS A 49 -0.88 -12.73 -16.90
CA LYS A 49 0.29 -12.65 -16.00
C LYS A 49 0.96 -11.29 -16.16
N LEU A 50 1.20 -10.60 -15.06
CA LEU A 50 1.93 -9.33 -15.05
C LEU A 50 3.39 -9.56 -15.49
N LYS A 51 3.94 -8.62 -16.27
CA LYS A 51 5.34 -8.69 -16.73
C LYS A 51 6.28 -8.39 -15.56
N LYS A 52 7.26 -9.25 -15.35
CA LYS A 52 8.28 -9.11 -14.29
C LYS A 52 9.38 -8.14 -14.71
N GLU A 53 9.11 -6.84 -14.63
CA GLU A 53 10.04 -5.80 -15.06
C GLU A 53 10.78 -5.11 -13.90
N LEU A 54 10.30 -5.26 -12.65
CA LEU A 54 10.85 -4.53 -11.51
C LEU A 54 12.04 -5.25 -10.86
N GLY A 55 13.16 -4.55 -10.75
CA GLY A 55 14.36 -5.00 -10.03
C GLY A 55 14.30 -4.74 -8.53
N LEU A 56 15.38 -5.09 -7.82
CA LEU A 56 15.52 -4.86 -6.38
C LEU A 56 15.48 -3.35 -6.03
N MET A 57 16.17 -2.51 -6.80
CA MET A 57 16.23 -1.07 -6.56
C MET A 57 14.90 -0.39 -6.85
N ASP A 58 14.19 -0.82 -7.89
CA ASP A 58 12.84 -0.33 -8.19
C ASP A 58 11.88 -0.72 -7.05
N GLY A 59 11.99 -1.96 -6.56
CA GLY A 59 11.29 -2.42 -5.38
C GLY A 59 11.54 -1.52 -4.18
N VAL A 60 12.80 -1.28 -3.80
CA VAL A 60 13.19 -0.38 -2.69
C VAL A 60 12.62 1.03 -2.87
N ALA A 61 12.74 1.61 -4.06
CA ALA A 61 12.23 2.96 -4.36
C ALA A 61 10.70 3.03 -4.21
N ILE A 62 9.99 1.98 -4.65
CA ILE A 62 8.53 1.86 -4.45
C ILE A 62 8.21 1.76 -2.95
N ILE A 63 8.94 0.94 -2.18
CA ILE A 63 8.68 0.81 -0.74
C ILE A 63 8.85 2.15 -0.03
N VAL A 64 9.99 2.82 -0.25
CA VAL A 64 10.28 4.11 0.36
C VAL A 64 9.22 5.13 -0.07
N GLY A 65 8.83 5.17 -1.35
CA GLY A 65 7.81 6.08 -1.84
C GLY A 65 6.41 5.84 -1.27
N VAL A 66 6.05 4.60 -0.94
CA VAL A 66 4.76 4.25 -0.35
C VAL A 66 4.74 4.51 1.15
N ILE A 67 5.79 4.14 1.88
CA ILE A 67 5.88 4.30 3.34
C ILE A 67 6.11 5.77 3.72
N VAL A 68 6.94 6.51 2.97
CA VAL A 68 7.18 7.94 3.21
C VAL A 68 5.98 8.75 2.72
N GLY A 69 4.93 8.74 3.54
CA GLY A 69 3.65 9.38 3.28
C GLY A 69 3.46 10.74 3.95
N ALA A 70 2.20 11.17 4.03
CA ALA A 70 1.83 12.38 4.78
C ALA A 70 1.92 12.20 6.31
N GLY A 71 2.01 10.95 6.79
CA GLY A 71 2.02 10.63 8.22
C GLY A 71 3.14 11.33 8.99
N ILE A 72 4.34 11.44 8.40
CA ILE A 72 5.49 12.09 9.04
C ILE A 72 5.27 13.57 9.36
N PHE A 73 4.35 14.25 8.68
CA PHE A 73 4.04 15.64 8.99
C PHE A 73 3.07 15.78 10.18
N VAL A 74 2.25 14.77 10.44
CA VAL A 74 1.20 14.79 11.48
C VAL A 74 1.62 14.07 12.75
N SER A 75 2.16 12.85 12.61
CA SER A 75 2.49 11.95 13.71
C SER A 75 3.46 12.53 14.75
N PRO A 76 4.47 13.36 14.42
CA PRO A 76 5.40 13.87 15.43
C PRO A 76 4.70 14.61 16.58
N LYS A 77 3.65 15.39 16.29
CA LYS A 77 2.85 16.09 17.32
C LYS A 77 2.15 15.09 18.24
N GLY A 78 1.55 14.05 17.68
CA GLY A 78 0.86 12.99 18.45
C GLY A 78 1.83 12.17 19.30
N VAL A 79 2.94 11.71 18.70
CA VAL A 79 3.97 10.94 19.40
C VAL A 79 4.54 11.75 20.56
N LEU A 80 4.93 13.02 20.34
CA LEU A 80 5.50 13.85 21.40
C LEU A 80 4.49 14.15 22.52
N LEU A 81 3.22 14.42 22.18
CA LEU A 81 2.17 14.69 23.17
C LEU A 81 1.93 13.51 24.13
N TYR A 82 1.94 12.29 23.59
CA TYR A 82 1.70 11.06 24.35
C TYR A 82 2.96 10.50 24.99
N SER A 83 4.14 10.67 24.40
CA SER A 83 5.42 10.32 25.03
C SER A 83 5.81 11.29 26.14
N GLY A 84 5.46 12.58 26.03
CA GLY A 84 5.76 13.61 27.04
C GLY A 84 7.22 14.07 27.09
N SER A 85 8.16 13.28 26.54
CA SER A 85 9.58 13.60 26.45
C SER A 85 10.14 13.30 25.05
N ILE A 86 11.23 13.98 24.68
CA ILE A 86 11.87 13.84 23.37
C ILE A 86 12.56 12.48 23.24
N GLY A 87 13.25 12.04 24.29
CA GLY A 87 13.94 10.75 24.36
C GLY A 87 12.96 9.58 24.22
N GLN A 88 11.82 9.62 24.91
CA GLN A 88 10.79 8.59 24.77
C GLN A 88 10.16 8.63 23.37
N ALA A 89 9.94 9.81 22.79
CA ALA A 89 9.40 9.93 21.43
C ALA A 89 10.34 9.28 20.39
N ILE A 90 11.65 9.50 20.47
CA ILE A 90 12.64 8.88 19.58
C ILE A 90 12.63 7.34 19.73
N ILE A 91 12.54 6.83 20.96
CA ILE A 91 12.42 5.38 21.21
C ILE A 91 11.16 4.82 20.54
N VAL A 92 10.01 5.50 20.67
CA VAL A 92 8.76 5.08 20.03
C VAL A 92 8.89 5.05 18.51
N TRP A 93 9.58 6.02 17.91
CA TRP A 93 9.86 6.04 16.46
C TRP A 93 10.69 4.82 16.03
N ILE A 94 11.81 4.57 16.71
CA ILE A 94 12.70 3.43 16.41
C ILE A 94 11.94 2.10 16.55
N LEU A 95 11.22 1.92 17.66
CA LEU A 95 10.47 0.69 17.90
C LEU A 95 9.31 0.52 16.91
N SER A 96 8.63 1.60 16.51
CA SER A 96 7.58 1.54 15.49
C SER A 96 8.13 1.11 14.13
N GLY A 97 9.32 1.58 13.74
CA GLY A 97 10.01 1.14 12.53
C GLY A 97 10.40 -0.34 12.58
N VAL A 98 10.96 -0.82 13.70
CA VAL A 98 11.28 -2.25 13.88
C VAL A 98 10.02 -3.12 13.83
N LEU A 99 8.96 -2.72 14.52
CA LEU A 99 7.68 -3.46 14.49
C LEU A 99 7.09 -3.51 13.07
N SER A 100 7.17 -2.40 12.32
CA SER A 100 6.69 -2.33 10.94
C SER A 100 7.53 -3.21 10.00
N MET A 101 8.85 -3.26 10.20
CA MET A 101 9.73 -4.16 9.45
C MET A 101 9.38 -5.63 9.71
N VAL A 102 9.21 -6.04 10.97
CA VAL A 102 8.82 -7.41 11.32
C VAL A 102 7.45 -7.76 10.70
N GLY A 103 6.47 -6.85 10.81
CA GLY A 103 5.16 -7.01 10.19
C GLY A 103 5.25 -7.19 8.67
N ALA A 104 6.06 -6.37 8.00
CA ALA A 104 6.29 -6.45 6.56
C ALA A 104 6.97 -7.76 6.14
N LEU A 105 7.92 -8.28 6.92
CA LEU A 105 8.57 -9.57 6.64
C LEU A 105 7.59 -10.74 6.79
N CYS A 106 6.75 -10.75 7.83
CA CYS A 106 5.68 -11.74 7.96
C CYS A 106 4.70 -11.65 6.78
N TYR A 107 4.38 -10.43 6.34
CA TYR A 107 3.53 -10.20 5.17
C TYR A 107 4.17 -10.67 3.87
N ALA A 108 5.47 -10.45 3.70
CA ALA A 108 6.24 -10.92 2.56
C ALA A 108 6.22 -12.44 2.44
N GLU A 109 6.39 -13.14 3.56
CA GLU A 109 6.26 -14.60 3.61
C GLU A 109 4.88 -15.03 3.10
N LEU A 110 3.82 -14.42 3.61
CA LEU A 110 2.45 -14.71 3.21
C LEU A 110 2.17 -14.43 1.72
N GLY A 111 2.70 -13.32 1.20
CA GLY A 111 2.55 -12.95 -0.22
C GLY A 111 3.35 -13.83 -1.19
N THR A 112 4.45 -14.44 -0.72
CA THR A 112 5.19 -15.43 -1.50
C THR A 112 4.61 -16.84 -1.42
N MET A 113 3.90 -17.18 -0.33
CA MET A 113 3.20 -18.46 -0.17
C MET A 113 1.87 -18.50 -0.92
N ILE A 114 1.13 -17.39 -0.97
CA ILE A 114 -0.19 -17.30 -1.59
C ILE A 114 -0.15 -16.27 -2.74
N PRO A 115 0.33 -16.65 -3.93
CA PRO A 115 0.42 -15.75 -5.09
C PRO A 115 -0.96 -15.61 -5.77
N LYS A 116 -1.94 -15.10 -5.02
CA LYS A 116 -3.29 -14.80 -5.52
C LYS A 116 -3.48 -13.29 -5.47
N SER A 117 -4.00 -12.71 -6.55
CA SER A 117 -4.39 -11.31 -6.57
C SER A 117 -5.53 -11.06 -5.57
N GLY A 118 -5.37 -10.07 -4.70
CA GLY A 118 -6.33 -9.73 -3.65
C GLY A 118 -5.73 -9.41 -2.28
N GLY A 119 -4.42 -9.66 -2.09
CA GLY A 119 -3.68 -9.29 -0.87
C GLY A 119 -4.35 -9.80 0.39
N ASP A 120 -4.60 -8.91 1.34
CA ASP A 120 -5.22 -9.18 2.65
C ASP A 120 -6.49 -10.06 2.54
N TYR A 121 -7.36 -9.79 1.56
CA TYR A 121 -8.59 -10.56 1.35
C TYR A 121 -8.29 -12.01 0.94
N ALA A 122 -7.34 -12.21 0.03
CA ALA A 122 -6.95 -13.53 -0.44
C ALA A 122 -6.30 -14.35 0.68
N TYR A 123 -5.48 -13.71 1.52
CA TYR A 123 -4.82 -14.37 2.64
C TYR A 123 -5.81 -14.84 3.72
N ILE A 124 -6.75 -13.98 4.10
CA ILE A 124 -7.79 -14.32 5.08
C ILE A 124 -8.71 -15.41 4.52
N GLY A 125 -9.03 -15.35 3.22
CA GLY A 125 -9.84 -16.36 2.55
C GLY A 125 -9.21 -17.74 2.55
N GLU A 126 -7.90 -17.83 2.31
CA GLU A 126 -7.18 -19.12 2.34
C GLU A 126 -7.05 -19.67 3.76
N ALA A 127 -6.80 -18.81 4.75
CA ALA A 127 -6.56 -19.23 6.14
C ALA A 127 -7.85 -19.55 6.93
N PHE A 128 -8.91 -18.76 6.74
CA PHE A 128 -10.12 -18.80 7.57
C PHE A 128 -11.42 -19.02 6.79
N GLY A 129 -11.34 -19.13 5.46
CA GLY A 129 -12.49 -19.37 4.59
C GLY A 129 -13.26 -18.11 4.18
N PRO A 130 -14.42 -18.27 3.51
CA PRO A 130 -15.09 -17.18 2.80
C PRO A 130 -15.78 -16.15 3.72
N LEU A 131 -16.31 -16.56 4.87
CA LEU A 131 -17.04 -15.66 5.77
C LEU A 131 -16.11 -14.61 6.41
N PRO A 132 -14.96 -14.97 7.03
CA PRO A 132 -14.04 -13.97 7.57
C PRO A 132 -13.43 -13.07 6.49
N ALA A 133 -13.17 -13.60 5.30
CA ALA A 133 -12.71 -12.81 4.16
C ALA A 133 -13.74 -11.76 3.73
N PHE A 134 -15.02 -12.13 3.67
CA PHE A 134 -16.11 -11.20 3.38
C PHE A 134 -16.23 -10.10 4.45
N LEU A 135 -16.13 -10.45 5.74
CA LEU A 135 -16.17 -9.48 6.83
C LEU A 135 -15.00 -8.50 6.77
N TYR A 136 -13.80 -8.98 6.47
CA TYR A 136 -12.65 -8.11 6.23
C TYR A 136 -12.91 -7.13 5.09
N LEU A 137 -13.39 -7.62 3.94
CA LEU A 137 -13.70 -6.79 2.78
C LEU A 137 -14.75 -5.73 3.10
N TRP A 138 -15.79 -6.09 3.85
CA TRP A 138 -16.85 -5.18 4.28
C TRP A 138 -16.29 -4.05 5.16
N VAL A 139 -15.47 -4.39 6.16
CA VAL A 139 -14.82 -3.40 7.04
C VAL A 139 -13.82 -2.55 6.27
N ALA A 140 -13.03 -3.16 5.38
CA ALA A 140 -12.04 -2.45 4.59
C ALA A 140 -12.69 -1.38 3.68
N LEU A 141 -13.75 -1.75 2.96
CA LEU A 141 -14.43 -0.87 2.00
C LEU A 141 -15.28 0.21 2.67
N LEU A 142 -15.98 -0.10 3.77
CA LEU A 142 -16.90 0.85 4.39
C LEU A 142 -16.27 1.70 5.50
N ILE A 143 -15.24 1.18 6.16
CA ILE A 143 -14.66 1.81 7.34
C ILE A 143 -13.22 2.24 7.07
N LEU A 144 -12.32 1.31 6.76
CA LEU A 144 -10.88 1.61 6.75
C LEU A 144 -10.48 2.57 5.62
N VAL A 145 -10.86 2.26 4.38
CA VAL A 145 -10.49 3.08 3.21
C VAL A 145 -11.12 4.48 3.25
N PRO A 146 -12.44 4.63 3.49
CA PRO A 146 -13.05 5.96 3.58
C PRO A 146 -12.51 6.79 4.76
N ALA A 147 -12.30 6.18 5.93
CA ALA A 147 -11.76 6.89 7.08
C ALA A 147 -10.31 7.36 6.84
N GLY A 148 -9.46 6.53 6.23
CA GLY A 148 -8.09 6.91 5.85
C GLY A 148 -8.06 8.09 4.87
N ASN A 149 -8.92 8.06 3.86
CA ASN A 149 -9.06 9.17 2.91
C ASN A 149 -9.56 10.45 3.59
N ALA A 150 -10.53 10.34 4.50
CA ALA A 150 -11.07 11.48 5.24
C ALA A 150 -10.02 12.12 6.17
N ILE A 151 -9.26 11.31 6.92
CA ILE A 151 -8.17 11.79 7.79
C ILE A 151 -7.14 12.57 6.97
N THR A 152 -6.75 12.03 5.80
CA THR A 152 -5.78 12.67 4.90
C THR A 152 -6.32 13.99 4.34
N ALA A 153 -7.58 14.04 3.93
CA ALA A 153 -8.21 15.25 3.40
C ALA A 153 -8.36 16.35 4.46
N ILE A 154 -8.77 16.00 5.68
CA ILE A 154 -8.87 16.94 6.81
C ILE A 154 -7.49 17.49 7.16
N THR A 155 -6.48 16.62 7.23
CA THR A 155 -5.10 17.00 7.46
C THR A 155 -4.62 18.01 6.42
N PHE A 156 -4.84 17.72 5.14
CA PHE A 156 -4.47 18.63 4.05
C PHE A 156 -5.16 20.00 4.18
N ALA A 157 -6.45 20.00 4.47
CA ALA A 157 -7.21 21.24 4.69
C ALA A 157 -6.67 22.05 5.88
N GLN A 158 -6.31 21.39 7.00
CA GLN A 158 -5.69 22.06 8.15
C GLN A 158 -4.37 22.74 7.77
N TYR A 159 -3.47 22.04 7.06
CA TYR A 159 -2.21 22.64 6.61
C TYR A 159 -2.41 23.78 5.62
N LEU A 160 -3.41 23.70 4.73
CA LEU A 160 -3.69 24.76 3.77
C LEU A 160 -4.26 26.01 4.43
N LEU A 161 -5.08 25.86 5.47
CA LEU A 161 -5.69 26.98 6.18
C LEU A 161 -4.79 27.58 7.27
N GLN A 162 -3.78 26.84 7.77
CA GLN A 162 -2.88 27.30 8.84
C GLN A 162 -2.25 28.69 8.57
N PRO A 163 -1.80 29.05 7.35
CA PRO A 163 -1.25 30.38 7.08
C PRO A 163 -2.28 31.51 7.15
N LEU A 164 -3.56 31.23 6.91
CA LEU A 164 -4.65 32.21 6.95
C LEU A 164 -5.13 32.51 8.38
N TRP A 165 -4.94 31.55 9.29
CA TRP A 165 -5.18 31.70 10.73
C TRP A 165 -3.90 31.38 11.52
N PRO A 166 -2.88 32.25 11.49
CA PRO A 166 -1.59 31.97 12.11
C PRO A 166 -1.64 31.90 13.64
N THR A 167 -2.58 32.61 14.27
CA THR A 167 -2.68 32.76 15.73
C THR A 167 -3.84 32.01 16.36
N CYS A 168 -4.74 31.43 15.56
CA CYS A 168 -5.93 30.74 16.04
C CYS A 168 -6.22 29.49 15.20
N GLU A 169 -6.97 28.55 15.75
CA GLU A 169 -7.36 27.36 14.99
C GLU A 169 -8.37 27.74 13.89
N ALA A 170 -8.17 27.19 12.70
CA ALA A 170 -9.10 27.39 11.59
C ALA A 170 -10.50 26.87 11.98
N PRO A 171 -11.59 27.60 11.63
CA PRO A 171 -12.94 27.20 11.98
C PRO A 171 -13.27 25.78 11.52
N TYR A 172 -13.88 24.98 12.38
CA TYR A 172 -14.15 23.56 12.12
C TYR A 172 -14.89 23.30 10.79
N GLU A 173 -15.92 24.10 10.52
CA GLU A 173 -16.71 23.99 9.29
C GLU A 173 -15.88 24.30 8.03
N SER A 174 -14.95 25.25 8.12
CA SER A 174 -14.09 25.62 6.98
C SER A 174 -13.14 24.48 6.58
N VAL A 175 -12.55 23.81 7.58
CA VAL A 175 -11.67 22.64 7.36
C VAL A 175 -12.46 21.51 6.70
N ARG A 176 -13.67 21.22 7.19
CA ARG A 176 -14.53 20.16 6.64
C ARG A 176 -14.99 20.43 5.22
N LEU A 177 -15.47 21.65 4.95
CA LEU A 177 -15.93 22.04 3.62
C LEU A 177 -14.78 21.99 2.60
N LEU A 178 -13.59 22.46 2.99
CA LEU A 178 -12.41 22.39 2.14
C LEU A 178 -11.96 20.94 1.90
N ALA A 179 -11.91 20.11 2.94
CA ALA A 179 -11.57 18.69 2.83
C ALA A 179 -12.55 17.94 1.91
N ALA A 180 -13.86 18.21 2.04
CA ALA A 180 -14.89 17.64 1.18
C ALA A 180 -14.72 18.10 -0.28
N LEU A 181 -14.49 19.40 -0.51
CA LEU A 181 -14.27 19.95 -1.84
C LEU A 181 -13.07 19.32 -2.54
N ILE A 182 -11.93 19.19 -1.84
CA ILE A 182 -10.71 18.60 -2.38
C ILE A 182 -10.91 17.11 -2.68
N THR A 183 -11.59 16.39 -1.79
CA THR A 183 -11.92 14.98 -2.00
C THR A 183 -12.77 14.81 -3.26
N CYS A 184 -13.86 15.57 -3.39
CA CYS A 184 -14.71 15.54 -4.58
C CYS A 184 -13.96 15.94 -5.85
N LEU A 185 -13.08 16.94 -5.79
CA LEU A 185 -12.27 17.37 -6.92
C LEU A 185 -11.31 16.27 -7.37
N LEU A 186 -10.58 15.65 -6.45
CA LEU A 186 -9.67 14.55 -6.77
C LEU A 186 -10.42 13.33 -7.30
N THR A 187 -11.59 13.01 -6.73
CA THR A 187 -12.45 11.95 -7.26
C THR A 187 -12.90 12.27 -8.69
N ALA A 188 -13.33 13.50 -8.97
CA ALA A 188 -13.75 13.91 -10.31
C ALA A 188 -12.60 13.82 -11.34
N ILE A 189 -11.39 14.25 -10.96
CA ILE A 189 -10.19 14.12 -11.81
C ILE A 189 -9.89 12.65 -12.08
N ASN A 190 -9.99 11.80 -11.05
CA ASN A 190 -9.78 10.36 -11.18
C ASN A 190 -10.79 9.69 -12.11
N CYS A 191 -12.06 10.11 -12.03
CA CYS A 191 -13.11 9.62 -12.95
C CYS A 191 -12.92 10.12 -14.39
N TYR A 192 -12.28 11.28 -14.60
CA TYR A 192 -12.10 11.84 -15.93
C TYR A 192 -10.89 11.26 -16.68
N ASN A 193 -9.71 11.25 -16.04
CA ASN A 193 -8.50 10.74 -16.68
C ASN A 193 -7.42 10.38 -15.66
N VAL A 194 -7.16 9.08 -15.55
CA VAL A 194 -6.16 8.50 -14.63
C VAL A 194 -4.75 9.04 -14.85
N LYS A 195 -4.38 9.44 -16.08
CA LYS A 195 -3.04 9.99 -16.35
C LYS A 195 -2.78 11.33 -15.65
N TRP A 196 -3.82 12.14 -15.45
CA TRP A 196 -3.69 13.38 -14.69
C TRP A 196 -3.46 13.09 -13.21
N VAL A 197 -4.16 12.09 -12.65
CA VAL A 197 -3.93 11.64 -11.27
C VAL A 197 -2.50 11.17 -11.09
N THR A 198 -1.97 10.35 -11.99
CA THR A 198 -0.57 9.87 -11.92
C THR A 198 0.41 11.04 -11.85
N ARG A 199 0.30 12.04 -12.73
CA ARG A 199 1.19 13.22 -12.73
C ARG A 199 1.08 14.05 -11.45
N VAL A 200 -0.14 14.22 -10.94
CA VAL A 200 -0.38 14.94 -9.68
C VAL A 200 0.31 14.20 -8.53
N THR A 201 0.13 12.88 -8.44
CA THR A 201 0.79 12.05 -7.42
C THR A 201 2.30 12.12 -7.51
N GLU A 202 2.90 11.97 -8.70
CA GLU A 202 4.35 12.09 -8.90
C GLU A 202 4.89 13.44 -8.42
N THR A 203 4.19 14.53 -8.75
CA THR A 203 4.56 15.88 -8.31
C THR A 203 4.50 16.03 -6.79
N PHE A 204 3.43 15.53 -6.16
CA PHE A 204 3.29 15.55 -4.70
C PHE A 204 4.33 14.68 -4.00
N THR A 205 4.68 13.53 -4.56
CA THR A 205 5.75 12.67 -4.03
C THR A 205 7.09 13.39 -4.07
N GLY A 206 7.46 13.98 -5.22
CA GLY A 206 8.68 14.78 -5.34
C GLY A 206 8.73 15.96 -4.37
N MET A 207 7.61 16.68 -4.23
CA MET A 207 7.49 17.79 -3.27
C MET A 207 7.66 17.33 -1.82
N LYS A 208 7.05 16.22 -1.41
CA LYS A 208 7.17 15.68 -0.05
C LYS A 208 8.59 15.27 0.28
N VAL A 209 9.27 14.57 -0.63
CA VAL A 209 10.69 14.20 -0.47
C VAL A 209 11.56 15.46 -0.35
N GLY A 210 11.34 16.46 -1.21
CA GLY A 210 12.05 17.73 -1.13
C GLY A 210 11.85 18.46 0.21
N ALA A 211 10.61 18.51 0.71
CA ALA A 211 10.30 19.11 2.02
C ALA A 211 11.03 18.39 3.17
N LEU A 212 11.09 17.06 3.14
CA LEU A 212 11.82 16.28 4.14
C LEU A 212 13.32 16.54 4.10
N LEU A 213 13.92 16.63 2.91
CA LEU A 213 15.35 16.98 2.79
C LEU A 213 15.65 18.36 3.38
N VAL A 214 14.78 19.34 3.17
CA VAL A 214 14.92 20.69 3.76
C VAL A 214 14.83 20.62 5.29
N ILE A 215 13.86 19.87 5.84
CA ILE A 215 13.72 19.69 7.29
C ILE A 215 14.97 19.04 7.90
N VAL A 216 15.49 17.98 7.28
CA VAL A 216 16.70 17.28 7.74
C VAL A 216 17.92 18.21 7.69
N ALA A 217 18.11 18.94 6.58
CA ALA A 217 19.23 19.88 6.44
C ALA A 217 19.15 21.03 7.45
N ALA A 218 17.97 21.61 7.65
CA ALA A 218 17.74 22.67 8.63
C ALA A 218 17.96 22.16 10.06
N GLY A 219 17.48 20.96 10.38
CA GLY A 219 17.71 20.32 11.68
C GLY A 219 19.19 20.05 11.94
N ALA A 220 19.92 19.49 10.96
CA ALA A 220 21.35 19.26 11.07
C ALA A 220 22.13 20.57 11.29
N TRP A 221 21.81 21.62 10.53
CA TRP A 221 22.38 22.95 10.73
C TRP A 221 22.12 23.50 12.15
N TYR A 222 20.88 23.37 12.64
CA TYR A 222 20.47 23.83 13.96
C TYR A 222 21.23 23.11 15.09
N LEU A 223 21.45 21.80 14.97
CA LEU A 223 22.25 21.03 15.92
C LEU A 223 23.74 21.43 15.87
N LEU A 224 24.31 21.60 14.67
CA LEU A 224 25.71 22.02 14.49
C LEU A 224 25.97 23.44 15.00
N ALA A 225 24.94 24.29 15.02
CA ALA A 225 25.01 25.63 15.61
C ALA A 225 25.03 25.61 17.16
N GLY A 226 24.97 24.44 17.81
CA GLY A 226 25.10 24.28 19.26
C GLY A 226 23.80 24.39 20.06
N ASN A 227 22.64 24.46 19.39
CA ASN A 227 21.33 24.58 20.05
C ASN A 227 20.81 23.23 20.57
N THR A 228 21.54 22.61 21.50
CA THR A 228 21.21 21.27 22.05
C THR A 228 20.49 21.32 23.39
N GLU A 229 19.92 22.47 23.78
CA GLU A 229 19.23 22.66 25.07
C GLU A 229 18.11 21.62 25.29
N LEU A 230 17.35 21.33 24.24
CA LEU A 230 16.27 20.33 24.24
C LEU A 230 16.76 18.88 24.45
N LEU A 231 18.05 18.61 24.23
CA LEU A 231 18.66 17.28 24.37
C LEU A 231 19.36 17.07 25.71
N GLN A 232 19.44 18.09 26.57
CA GLN A 232 20.14 17.98 27.86
C GLN A 232 19.41 17.08 28.86
N ASN A 233 18.07 17.18 28.93
CA ASN A 233 17.22 16.31 29.75
C ASN A 233 16.19 15.59 28.86
N PRO A 234 16.62 14.63 28.02
CA PRO A 234 15.77 14.08 26.96
C PRO A 234 14.57 13.28 27.50
N PHE A 235 14.64 12.80 28.74
CA PHE A 235 13.59 11.99 29.38
C PHE A 235 12.74 12.76 30.41
N GLU A 236 12.92 14.07 30.52
CA GLU A 236 12.11 14.89 31.42
C GLU A 236 10.63 14.85 31.01
N ASN A 237 9.71 14.70 31.96
CA ASN A 237 8.25 14.57 31.74
C ASN A 237 7.79 13.34 30.92
N SER A 238 8.59 12.27 30.87
CA SER A 238 8.23 11.01 30.21
C SER A 238 6.93 10.42 30.78
N LYS A 239 5.96 10.13 29.91
CA LYS A 239 4.69 9.49 30.28
C LYS A 239 4.82 7.99 30.10
N VAL A 240 4.97 7.27 31.21
CA VAL A 240 5.15 5.80 31.22
C VAL A 240 3.85 5.00 31.40
N GLN A 241 2.70 5.68 31.46
CA GLN A 241 1.42 4.97 31.62
C GLN A 241 1.11 4.16 30.35
N PRO A 242 0.64 2.89 30.48
CA PRO A 242 0.43 2.02 29.33
C PRO A 242 -0.49 2.61 28.24
N GLY A 243 -1.54 3.34 28.63
CA GLY A 243 -2.45 3.98 27.68
C GLY A 243 -1.77 5.06 26.83
N PHE A 244 -0.89 5.87 27.42
CA PHE A 244 -0.13 6.88 26.67
C PHE A 244 0.92 6.25 25.78
N ILE A 245 1.59 5.20 26.24
CA ILE A 245 2.54 4.45 25.41
C ILE A 245 1.82 3.85 24.18
N ALA A 246 0.66 3.22 24.38
CA ALA A 246 -0.13 2.64 23.28
C ALA A 246 -0.57 3.71 22.26
N LEU A 247 -1.01 4.89 22.71
CA LEU A 247 -1.36 6.00 21.83
C LEU A 247 -0.15 6.59 21.10
N ALA A 248 1.02 6.65 21.74
CA ALA A 248 2.26 7.07 21.08
C ALA A 248 2.63 6.09 19.95
N PHE A 249 2.58 4.77 20.21
CA PHE A 249 2.80 3.75 19.19
C PHE A 249 1.77 3.79 18.06
N TYR A 250 0.49 4.03 18.39
CA TYR A 250 -0.55 4.19 17.36
C TYR A 250 -0.22 5.31 16.37
N ASN A 251 0.24 6.45 16.88
CA ASN A 251 0.67 7.59 16.05
C ASN A 251 1.97 7.30 15.29
N GLY A 252 2.92 6.59 15.90
CA GLY A 252 4.18 6.19 15.26
C GLY A 252 3.95 5.20 14.11
N LEU A 253 3.20 4.12 14.36
CA LEU A 253 2.86 3.11 13.36
C LEU A 253 2.03 3.68 12.21
N PHE A 254 1.21 4.71 12.44
CA PHE A 254 0.50 5.41 11.37
C PHE A 254 1.47 6.02 10.33
N SER A 255 2.62 6.54 10.76
CA SER A 255 3.63 7.09 9.84
C SER A 255 4.37 6.02 9.03
N TYR A 256 4.45 4.80 9.54
CA TYR A 256 5.03 3.66 8.82
C TYR A 256 3.96 2.85 8.05
N SER A 257 2.71 3.30 8.00
CA SER A 257 1.66 2.60 7.28
C SER A 257 1.95 2.56 5.77
N GLY A 258 1.61 1.46 5.12
CA GLY A 258 1.79 1.29 3.68
C GLY A 258 2.62 0.07 3.28
N TRP A 259 3.29 -0.57 4.24
CA TRP A 259 4.10 -1.76 4.00
C TRP A 259 3.31 -2.97 3.48
N ASN A 260 1.99 -3.02 3.72
CA ASN A 260 1.11 -4.09 3.22
C ASN A 260 0.87 -4.00 1.71
N TYR A 261 0.97 -2.80 1.11
CA TYR A 261 0.81 -2.64 -0.34
C TYR A 261 1.94 -3.26 -1.16
N LEU A 262 3.05 -3.59 -0.50
CA LEU A 262 4.20 -4.21 -1.13
C LEU A 262 3.87 -5.55 -1.80
N ASN A 263 2.95 -6.29 -1.20
CA ASN A 263 2.49 -7.58 -1.69
C ASN A 263 1.65 -7.50 -2.98
N PHE A 264 1.22 -6.31 -3.40
CA PHE A 264 0.55 -6.16 -4.70
C PHE A 264 1.54 -6.06 -5.85
N VAL A 265 2.79 -5.69 -5.56
CA VAL A 265 3.85 -5.46 -6.57
C VAL A 265 4.77 -6.69 -6.69
N THR A 266 4.58 -7.71 -5.85
CA THR A 266 5.36 -8.95 -5.86
C THR A 266 5.24 -9.74 -7.16
N GLU A 267 4.07 -9.69 -7.82
CA GLU A 267 3.86 -10.35 -9.12
C GLU A 267 4.69 -9.70 -10.24
N GLU A 268 5.03 -8.41 -10.10
CA GLU A 268 5.83 -7.63 -11.04
C GLU A 268 7.34 -7.64 -10.72
N LEU A 269 7.73 -8.09 -9.52
CA LEU A 269 9.11 -8.15 -9.07
C LEU A 269 9.85 -9.34 -9.70
N ARG A 270 11.08 -9.10 -10.17
CA ARG A 270 11.98 -10.18 -10.59
C ARG A 270 12.48 -10.93 -9.34
N ASP A 271 12.35 -12.26 -9.33
CA ASP A 271 12.73 -13.14 -8.21
C ASP A 271 12.19 -12.68 -6.82
N PRO A 272 10.85 -12.70 -6.63
CA PRO A 272 10.20 -12.13 -5.45
C PRO A 272 10.62 -12.82 -4.15
N TYR A 273 10.91 -14.12 -4.16
CA TYR A 273 11.34 -14.87 -2.97
C TYR A 273 12.61 -14.32 -2.32
N ARG A 274 13.51 -13.72 -3.11
CA ARG A 274 14.76 -13.13 -2.59
C ARG A 274 14.70 -11.62 -2.53
N ASN A 275 14.13 -10.99 -3.56
CA ASN A 275 14.19 -9.54 -3.69
C ASN A 275 13.16 -8.83 -2.79
N LEU A 276 12.02 -9.45 -2.49
CA LEU A 276 11.02 -8.87 -1.60
C LEU A 276 11.55 -8.68 -0.16
N PRO A 277 12.04 -9.73 0.55
CA PRO A 277 12.56 -9.54 1.91
C PRO A 277 13.80 -8.63 1.93
N ARG A 278 14.65 -8.69 0.90
CA ARG A 278 15.81 -7.78 0.79
C ARG A 278 15.37 -6.33 0.62
N ALA A 279 14.37 -6.06 -0.21
CA ALA A 279 13.86 -4.71 -0.40
C ALA A 279 13.30 -4.15 0.91
N ILE A 280 12.57 -4.95 1.69
CA ILE A 280 12.02 -4.54 3.01
C ILE A 280 13.14 -4.21 3.99
N CYS A 281 14.13 -5.10 4.13
CA CYS A 281 15.24 -4.89 5.06
C CYS A 281 16.10 -3.67 4.71
N ILE A 282 16.18 -3.30 3.42
CA ILE A 282 16.93 -2.12 2.97
C ILE A 282 16.10 -0.84 3.12
N SER A 283 14.82 -0.86 2.72
CA SER A 283 13.95 0.32 2.68
C SER A 283 13.43 0.77 4.05
N MET A 284 13.12 -0.14 4.97
CA MET A 284 12.53 0.22 6.27
C MET A 284 13.48 1.02 7.19
N PRO A 285 14.81 0.76 7.21
CA PRO A 285 15.75 1.57 7.98
C PRO A 285 16.20 2.86 7.32
N THR A 286 15.97 3.04 6.02
CA THR A 286 16.48 4.19 5.23
C THR A 286 15.50 5.34 5.21
#